data_AF-A0A1Q9E994-F1
#
_entry.id   AF-A0A1Q9E994-F1
#
_cell.length_a   1.000
_cell.length_b   1.000
_cell.length_c   1.000
_cell.angle_alpha   90.00
_cell.angle_beta   90.00
_cell.angle_gamma   90.00
#
_symmetry.space_group_name_H-M   'P 1'
#
loop_
_entity.id
_entity.type
_entity.pdbx_description
1 polymer ?
#
loop_
_entity_poly.entity_id
_entity_poly.type
_entity_poly.pdbx_seq_one_letter_code
_entity_poly.pdbx_strand_id
1 'polypeptide(L)'
;MLLLLLLLLLLLLLLLLLLVLLLVVVMLVVVMLVVVVVVVVVLVLVLVLVLVLVLVVLVVLVVLVVLVVLVLVLVLVLVVVVVAAVVVVVVVVVGVVVGGAGVLVLVTPFTLPRGKMVTVHGLVEAVGHNGKKAQVQGYDAAKGRYDVKMRGDGPVICVRPENITQHCGMTIHGLTAQPQLNGLTADIVGFQQDTGNYAAVLRKGSAMIYISPRNCILDGGTCIRLRDLSNEDFNGKMARILEADLDAARYRVQCCDGAEISVKYENVVC
;
A
#
# COMPACT_ATOMS: atom_id res chain seq x y z
N MET A 1 -82.87 -57.03 73.40
CA MET A 1 -81.39 -56.90 73.49
C MET A 1 -80.65 -57.63 72.37
N LEU A 2 -80.95 -58.91 72.09
CA LEU A 2 -80.22 -59.70 71.08
C LEU A 2 -80.28 -59.12 69.65
N LEU A 3 -81.43 -58.59 69.22
CA LEU A 3 -81.60 -57.92 67.92
C LEU A 3 -80.73 -56.66 67.77
N LEU A 4 -80.61 -55.86 68.84
CA LEU A 4 -79.78 -54.65 68.86
C LEU A 4 -78.29 -55.00 68.72
N LEU A 5 -77.84 -56.06 69.41
CA LEU A 5 -76.47 -56.56 69.31
C LEU A 5 -76.16 -57.07 67.91
N LEU A 6 -77.10 -57.81 67.29
CA LEU A 6 -76.96 -58.29 65.91
C LEU A 6 -76.87 -57.12 64.91
N LEU A 7 -77.72 -56.10 65.07
CA LEU A 7 -77.70 -54.89 64.24
C LEU A 7 -76.37 -54.13 64.39
N LEU A 8 -75.87 -53.98 65.62
CA LEU A 8 -74.57 -53.34 65.89
C LEU A 8 -73.42 -54.13 65.27
N LEU A 9 -73.44 -55.46 65.36
CA LEU A 9 -72.44 -56.33 64.73
C LEU A 9 -72.48 -56.22 63.20
N LEU A 10 -73.67 -56.21 62.60
CA LEU A 10 -73.85 -56.02 61.16
C LEU A 10 -73.33 -54.64 60.71
N LEU A 11 -73.63 -53.59 61.47
CA LEU A 11 -73.13 -52.23 61.22
C LEU A 11 -71.60 -52.17 61.32
N LEU A 12 -71.00 -52.82 62.33
CA LEU A 12 -69.55 -52.92 62.49
C LEU A 12 -68.91 -53.67 61.32
N LEU A 13 -69.50 -54.79 60.89
CA LEU A 13 -69.04 -55.56 59.74
C LEU A 13 -69.13 -54.73 58.44
N LEU A 14 -70.22 -53.99 58.25
CA LEU A 14 -70.40 -53.08 57.11
C LEU A 14 -69.36 -51.95 57.13
N LEU A 15 -69.10 -51.36 58.30
CA LEU A 15 -68.08 -50.33 58.48
C LEU A 15 -66.67 -50.88 58.17
N LEU A 16 -66.37 -52.09 58.64
CA LEU A 16 -65.12 -52.79 58.35
C LEU A 16 -64.98 -53.07 56.85
N LEU A 17 -66.04 -53.55 56.20
CA LEU A 17 -66.08 -53.78 54.76
C LEU A 17 -65.84 -52.49 53.98
N LEU A 18 -66.50 -51.39 54.37
CA LEU A 18 -66.31 -50.07 53.77
C LEU A 18 -64.88 -49.57 53.95
N LEU A 19 -64.29 -49.77 55.13
CA LEU A 19 -62.90 -49.40 55.41
C LEU A 19 -61.94 -50.20 54.53
N VAL A 20 -62.14 -51.52 54.40
CA VAL A 20 -61.33 -52.37 53.52
C VAL A 20 -61.48 -51.92 52.06
N LEU A 21 -62.70 -51.64 51.60
CA LEU A 21 -62.95 -51.13 50.25
C LEU A 21 -62.24 -49.80 50.02
N LEU A 22 -62.33 -48.87 50.97
CA LEU A 22 -61.64 -47.58 50.93
C LEU A 22 -60.12 -47.77 50.82
N LEU A 23 -59.53 -48.66 51.64
CA LEU A 23 -58.10 -48.96 51.58
C LEU A 23 -57.70 -49.54 50.22
N VAL A 24 -58.50 -50.44 49.66
CA VAL A 24 -58.25 -51.00 48.31
C VAL A 24 -58.29 -49.89 47.26
N VAL A 25 -59.28 -49.00 47.31
CA VAL A 25 -59.38 -47.85 46.39
C VAL A 25 -58.17 -46.94 46.52
N VAL A 26 -57.75 -46.59 47.75
CA VAL A 26 -56.56 -45.77 47.99
C VAL A 26 -55.31 -46.44 47.44
N MET A 27 -55.12 -47.74 47.68
CA MET A 27 -53.98 -48.49 47.15
C MET A 27 -53.97 -48.50 45.61
N LEU A 28 -55.13 -48.69 44.97
CA LEU A 28 -55.24 -48.63 43.51
C LEU A 28 -54.89 -47.24 42.96
N VAL A 29 -55.36 -46.17 43.62
CA VAL A 29 -55.03 -44.78 43.23
C VAL A 29 -53.52 -44.52 43.35
N VAL A 30 -52.90 -44.98 44.44
CA VAL A 30 -51.44 -44.84 44.65
C VAL A 30 -50.67 -45.60 43.57
N VAL A 31 -51.06 -46.84 43.26
CA VAL A 31 -50.42 -47.63 42.18
C VAL A 31 -50.56 -46.93 40.83
N MET A 32 -51.76 -46.45 40.49
CA MET A 32 -52.00 -45.70 39.25
C MET A 32 -51.15 -44.42 39.18
N LEU A 33 -51.03 -43.68 40.28
CA LEU A 33 -50.18 -42.49 40.35
C LEU A 33 -48.71 -42.84 40.11
N VAL A 34 -48.19 -43.89 40.75
CA VAL A 34 -46.82 -44.36 40.55
C VAL A 34 -46.58 -44.76 39.10
N VAL A 35 -47.51 -45.51 38.48
CA VAL A 35 -47.41 -45.88 37.07
C VAL A 35 -47.36 -44.64 36.17
N VAL A 36 -48.24 -43.66 36.39
CA VAL A 36 -48.24 -42.40 35.62
C VAL A 36 -46.91 -41.66 35.78
N VAL A 37 -46.39 -41.53 37.01
CA VAL A 37 -45.10 -40.87 37.26
C VAL A 37 -43.97 -41.61 36.54
N VAL A 38 -43.92 -42.94 36.62
CA VAL A 38 -42.90 -43.74 35.92
C VAL A 38 -42.98 -43.54 34.40
N VAL A 39 -44.18 -43.56 33.82
CA VAL A 39 -44.39 -43.33 32.38
C VAL A 39 -43.92 -41.94 31.98
N VAL A 40 -44.27 -40.90 32.75
CA VAL A 40 -43.81 -39.52 32.49
C VAL A 40 -42.28 -39.42 32.57
N VAL A 41 -41.66 -40.01 33.59
CA VAL A 41 -40.20 -40.01 33.72
C VAL A 41 -39.53 -40.71 32.53
N VAL A 42 -40.04 -41.88 32.12
CA VAL A 42 -39.52 -42.60 30.95
C VAL A 42 -39.68 -41.77 29.67
N LEU A 43 -40.83 -41.12 29.46
CA LEU A 43 -41.06 -40.24 28.31
C LEU A 43 -40.08 -39.05 28.30
N VAL A 44 -39.86 -38.42 29.44
CA VAL A 44 -38.89 -37.31 29.56
C VAL A 44 -37.48 -37.80 29.27
N LEU A 45 -37.07 -38.96 29.79
CA LEU A 45 -35.76 -39.55 29.51
C LEU A 45 -35.58 -39.87 28.02
N VAL A 46 -36.58 -40.45 27.37
CA VAL A 46 -36.57 -40.72 25.92
C VAL A 46 -36.47 -39.42 25.14
N LEU A 47 -37.24 -38.38 25.50
CA LEU A 47 -37.20 -37.08 24.84
C LEU A 47 -35.81 -36.44 24.97
N VAL A 48 -35.22 -36.46 26.17
CA VAL A 48 -33.86 -35.94 26.41
C VAL A 48 -32.84 -36.73 25.59
N LEU A 49 -32.95 -38.05 25.53
CA LEU A 49 -32.05 -38.89 24.74
C LEU A 49 -32.14 -38.57 23.24
N VAL A 50 -33.36 -38.41 22.70
CA VAL A 50 -33.57 -38.01 21.30
C VAL A 50 -33.00 -36.62 21.05
N LEU A 51 -33.21 -35.66 21.95
CA LEU A 51 -32.67 -34.31 21.83
C LEU A 51 -31.13 -34.32 21.81
N VAL A 52 -30.50 -35.08 22.70
CA VAL A 52 -29.04 -35.26 22.73
C VAL A 52 -28.54 -35.89 21.43
N LEU A 53 -29.22 -36.93 20.92
CA LEU A 53 -28.86 -37.57 19.66
C LEU A 53 -28.93 -36.58 18.49
N VAL A 54 -30.02 -35.80 18.40
CA VAL A 54 -30.19 -34.77 17.36
C VAL A 54 -29.08 -33.72 17.45
N LEU A 55 -28.74 -33.28 18.66
CA LEU A 55 -27.66 -32.32 18.88
C LEU A 55 -26.30 -32.88 18.43
N VAL A 56 -26.00 -34.14 18.76
CA VAL A 56 -24.76 -34.80 18.33
C VAL A 56 -24.70 -34.90 16.80
N VAL A 57 -25.79 -35.30 16.15
CA VAL A 57 -25.86 -35.37 14.68
C VAL A 57 -25.65 -33.99 14.05
N LEU A 58 -26.26 -32.95 14.61
CA LEU A 58 -26.09 -31.57 14.12
C LEU A 58 -24.63 -31.10 14.26
N VAL A 59 -23.99 -31.36 15.40
CA VAL A 59 -22.58 -31.01 15.62
C VAL A 59 -21.68 -31.74 14.61
N VAL A 60 -21.89 -33.03 14.39
CA VAL A 60 -21.15 -33.82 13.40
C VAL A 60 -21.33 -33.24 11.99
N LEU A 61 -22.56 -32.86 11.60
CA LEU A 61 -22.83 -32.24 10.31
C LEU A 61 -22.08 -30.91 10.16
N VAL A 62 -22.12 -30.04 11.18
CA VAL A 62 -21.40 -28.76 11.16
C VAL A 62 -19.89 -28.97 11.02
N VAL A 63 -19.31 -29.90 11.78
CA VAL A 63 -17.88 -30.24 11.67
C VAL A 63 -17.52 -30.73 10.27
N LEU A 64 -18.37 -31.57 9.66
CA LEU A 64 -18.16 -32.07 8.30
C LEU A 64 -18.19 -30.92 7.28
N VAL A 65 -19.16 -30.00 7.38
CA VAL A 65 -19.25 -28.84 6.50
C VAL A 65 -18.01 -27.95 6.63
N VAL A 66 -17.57 -27.66 7.86
CA VAL A 66 -16.36 -26.87 8.12
C VAL A 66 -15.12 -27.53 7.50
N LEU A 67 -14.99 -28.86 7.63
CA LEU A 67 -13.87 -29.60 7.04
C LEU A 67 -13.88 -29.51 5.51
N VAL A 68 -15.04 -29.66 4.87
CA VAL A 68 -15.19 -29.53 3.41
C VAL A 68 -14.80 -28.13 2.95
N VAL A 69 -15.27 -27.08 3.63
CA VAL A 69 -14.92 -25.69 3.30
C VAL A 69 -13.41 -25.46 3.45
N LEU A 70 -12.79 -25.97 4.52
CA LEU A 70 -11.34 -25.85 4.73
C LEU A 70 -10.54 -26.50 3.59
N VAL A 71 -10.94 -27.71 3.17
CA VAL A 71 -10.30 -28.41 2.04
C VAL A 71 -10.46 -27.62 0.74
N LEU A 72 -11.65 -27.05 0.46
CA LEU A 72 -11.87 -26.23 -0.73
C LEU A 72 -11.00 -24.97 -0.73
N VAL A 73 -10.87 -24.28 0.40
CA VAL A 73 -9.99 -23.11 0.55
C VAL A 73 -8.53 -23.49 0.31
N LEU A 74 -8.07 -24.61 0.88
CA LEU A 74 -6.70 -25.09 0.68
C LEU A 74 -6.42 -25.40 -0.80
N VAL A 75 -7.34 -26.07 -1.48
CA VAL A 75 -7.23 -26.36 -2.92
C VAL A 75 -7.18 -25.07 -3.73
N LEU A 76 -8.04 -24.09 -3.42
CA LEU A 76 -8.04 -22.79 -4.09
C LEU A 76 -6.69 -22.06 -3.93
N VAL A 77 -6.15 -22.01 -2.72
CA VAL A 77 -4.85 -21.40 -2.45
C VAL A 77 -3.74 -22.11 -3.24
N LEU A 78 -3.75 -23.45 -3.26
CA LEU A 78 -2.79 -24.22 -4.03
C LEU A 78 -2.86 -23.89 -5.53
N VAL A 79 -4.07 -23.81 -6.10
CA VAL A 79 -4.28 -23.44 -7.51
C VAL A 79 -3.72 -22.04 -7.80
N VAL A 80 -4.01 -21.06 -6.94
CA VAL A 80 -3.49 -19.68 -7.11
C VAL A 80 -1.96 -19.65 -7.09
N VAL A 81 -1.33 -20.39 -6.16
CA VAL A 81 0.14 -20.48 -6.07
C VAL A 81 0.73 -21.12 -7.32
N VAL A 82 0.14 -22.22 -7.82
CA VAL A 82 0.59 -22.90 -9.04
C VAL A 82 0.45 -21.98 -10.25
N VAL A 83 -0.69 -21.30 -10.40
CA VAL A 83 -0.91 -20.34 -11.50
C VAL A 83 0.10 -19.19 -11.44
N ALA A 84 0.33 -18.62 -10.26
CA ALA A 84 1.32 -17.56 -10.08
C ALA A 84 2.73 -18.04 -10.47
N ALA A 85 3.12 -19.25 -10.03
CA ALA A 85 4.40 -19.84 -10.41
C ALA A 85 4.53 -20.04 -11.93
N VAL A 86 3.47 -20.55 -12.59
CA VAL A 86 3.44 -20.70 -14.05
C VAL A 86 3.59 -19.35 -14.75
N VAL A 87 2.88 -18.30 -14.29
CA VAL A 87 2.99 -16.96 -14.86
C VAL A 87 4.42 -16.42 -14.75
N VAL A 88 5.06 -16.59 -13.60
CA VAL A 88 6.47 -16.17 -13.40
C VAL A 88 7.38 -16.90 -14.38
N VAL A 89 7.24 -18.23 -14.51
CA VAL A 89 8.04 -19.02 -15.46
C VAL A 89 7.82 -18.54 -16.90
N VAL A 90 6.57 -18.30 -17.30
CA VAL A 90 6.24 -17.79 -18.65
C VAL A 90 6.87 -16.42 -18.88
N VAL A 91 6.77 -15.49 -17.93
CA VAL A 91 7.39 -14.15 -18.06
C VAL A 91 8.91 -14.25 -18.17
N VAL A 92 9.56 -15.12 -17.39
CA VAL A 92 11.00 -15.33 -17.46
C VAL A 92 11.41 -15.94 -18.81
N VAL A 93 10.71 -16.98 -19.28
CA VAL A 93 11.02 -17.64 -20.55
C VAL A 93 10.79 -16.68 -21.73
N VAL A 94 9.68 -15.95 -21.76
CA VAL A 94 9.41 -14.94 -22.80
C VAL A 94 10.44 -13.82 -22.75
N GLY A 95 10.80 -13.34 -21.55
CA GLY A 95 11.84 -12.33 -21.38
C GLY A 95 13.20 -12.77 -21.90
N VAL A 96 13.58 -14.04 -21.72
CA VAL A 96 14.84 -14.60 -22.24
C VAL A 96 14.78 -14.81 -23.75
N VAL A 97 13.68 -15.32 -24.29
CA VAL A 97 13.54 -15.63 -25.73
C VAL A 97 13.43 -14.36 -26.58
N VAL A 98 12.71 -13.35 -26.09
CA VAL A 98 12.58 -12.05 -26.78
C VAL A 98 13.80 -11.15 -26.50
N GLY A 99 14.52 -11.38 -25.40
CA GLY A 99 15.67 -10.60 -24.94
C GLY A 99 17.03 -11.03 -25.51
N GLY A 100 17.08 -11.79 -26.59
CA GLY A 100 18.32 -12.00 -27.35
C GLY A 100 18.88 -10.66 -27.86
N ALA A 101 19.97 -10.20 -27.25
CA ALA A 101 20.84 -9.07 -27.65
C ALA A 101 20.42 -7.63 -27.28
N GLY A 102 19.48 -7.41 -26.36
CA GLY A 102 19.16 -6.07 -25.86
C GLY A 102 19.30 -5.97 -24.35
N VAL A 103 20.43 -5.48 -23.86
CA VAL A 103 20.56 -5.03 -22.46
C VAL A 103 19.49 -3.95 -22.24
N LEU A 104 18.39 -4.33 -21.59
CA LEU A 104 17.38 -3.42 -21.06
C LEU A 104 18.06 -2.62 -19.95
N VAL A 105 18.68 -1.50 -20.34
CA VAL A 105 19.08 -0.46 -19.40
C VAL A 105 17.77 0.06 -18.81
N LEU A 106 17.44 -0.39 -17.60
CA LEU A 106 16.42 0.24 -16.76
C LEU A 106 16.85 1.69 -16.58
N VAL A 107 16.31 2.57 -17.43
CA VAL A 107 16.46 4.01 -17.27
C VAL A 107 15.77 4.33 -15.97
N THR A 108 16.55 4.52 -14.91
CA THR A 108 16.03 5.03 -13.65
C THR A 108 15.37 6.39 -13.97
N PRO A 109 14.05 6.56 -13.76
CA PRO A 109 13.33 7.72 -14.26
C PRO A 109 13.76 9.04 -13.59
N PHE A 110 14.68 8.98 -12.64
CA PHE A 110 15.17 10.11 -11.84
C PHE A 110 16.60 10.55 -12.22
N THR A 111 17.22 9.89 -13.21
CA THR A 111 18.50 10.30 -13.77
C THR A 111 18.32 11.07 -15.07
N LEU A 112 19.23 12.01 -15.36
CA LEU A 112 19.22 12.71 -16.64
C LEU A 112 19.35 11.69 -17.79
N PRO A 113 18.49 11.77 -18.81
CA PRO A 113 18.53 10.82 -19.92
C PRO A 113 19.82 10.99 -20.73
N ARG A 114 20.28 9.89 -21.32
CA ARG A 114 21.38 9.93 -22.29
C ARG A 114 21.03 10.91 -23.41
N GLY A 115 22.01 11.71 -23.82
CA GLY A 115 21.84 12.75 -24.83
C GLY A 115 21.45 14.12 -24.26
N LYS A 116 21.05 14.22 -22.99
CA LYS A 116 20.71 15.50 -22.36
C LYS A 116 21.93 16.42 -22.31
N MET A 117 21.73 17.68 -22.71
CA MET A 117 22.75 18.71 -22.63
C MET A 117 22.86 19.26 -21.21
N VAL A 118 24.08 19.43 -20.73
CA VAL A 118 24.41 19.95 -19.41
C VAL A 118 25.57 20.95 -19.51
N THR A 119 25.71 21.80 -18.51
CA THR A 119 26.92 22.61 -18.30
C THR A 119 27.63 22.13 -17.04
N VAL A 120 28.93 21.86 -17.14
CA VAL A 120 29.76 21.40 -16.02
C VAL A 120 30.21 22.60 -15.20
N HIS A 121 30.18 22.50 -13.87
CA HIS A 121 30.63 23.55 -12.95
C HIS A 121 31.12 22.99 -11.61
N GLY A 122 31.83 23.80 -10.84
CA GLY A 122 32.26 23.47 -9.47
C GLY A 122 33.26 22.32 -9.33
N LEU A 123 33.94 21.92 -10.40
CA LEU A 123 35.05 20.97 -10.31
C LEU A 123 36.27 21.67 -9.73
N VAL A 124 36.86 21.10 -8.68
CA VAL A 124 38.06 21.61 -8.01
C VAL A 124 39.33 21.08 -8.66
N GLU A 125 39.39 19.78 -8.92
CA GLU A 125 40.58 19.12 -9.50
C GLU A 125 40.68 19.31 -11.02
N ALA A 126 39.57 19.69 -11.67
CA ALA A 126 39.47 19.83 -13.11
C ALA A 126 38.76 21.13 -13.52
N VAL A 127 39.19 22.25 -12.91
CA VAL A 127 38.63 23.60 -13.14
C VAL A 127 38.55 23.99 -14.62
N GLY A 128 39.45 23.48 -15.46
CA GLY A 128 39.45 23.71 -16.92
C GLY A 128 38.21 23.17 -17.66
N HIS A 129 37.35 22.39 -17.00
CA HIS A 129 36.08 21.93 -17.55
C HIS A 129 34.86 22.76 -17.08
N ASN A 130 35.02 23.61 -16.06
CA ASN A 130 33.92 24.46 -15.59
C ASN A 130 33.47 25.45 -16.68
N GLY A 131 32.16 25.67 -16.79
CA GLY A 131 31.53 26.49 -17.82
C GLY A 131 31.38 25.82 -19.18
N LYS A 132 31.94 24.62 -19.40
CA LYS A 132 31.84 23.91 -20.68
C LYS A 132 30.53 23.12 -20.78
N LYS A 133 29.97 23.07 -22.00
CA LYS A 133 28.81 22.25 -22.35
C LYS A 133 29.22 20.81 -22.59
N ALA A 134 28.45 19.88 -22.06
CA ALA A 134 28.64 18.45 -22.23
C ALA A 134 27.29 17.74 -22.49
N GLN A 135 27.36 16.49 -22.92
CA GLN A 135 26.20 15.64 -23.17
C GLN A 135 26.28 14.39 -22.29
N VAL A 136 25.19 14.07 -21.58
CA VAL A 136 25.10 12.87 -20.75
C VAL A 136 25.24 11.60 -21.61
N GLN A 137 26.15 10.72 -21.27
CA GLN A 137 26.31 9.40 -21.87
C GLN A 137 25.66 8.29 -21.04
N GLY A 138 25.65 8.46 -19.72
CA GLY A 138 25.03 7.52 -18.80
C GLY A 138 25.16 7.97 -17.35
N TYR A 139 24.54 7.20 -16.46
CA TYR A 139 24.68 7.36 -15.01
C TYR A 139 25.20 6.06 -14.41
N ASP A 140 26.34 6.13 -13.73
CA ASP A 140 26.93 5.04 -12.97
C ASP A 140 26.29 5.04 -11.57
N ALA A 141 25.28 4.19 -11.38
CA ALA A 141 24.56 4.08 -10.11
C ALA A 141 25.45 3.60 -8.95
N ALA A 142 26.48 2.79 -9.24
CA ALA A 142 27.40 2.30 -8.22
C ALA A 142 28.30 3.42 -7.68
N LYS A 143 28.69 4.37 -8.55
CA LYS A 143 29.52 5.52 -8.18
C LYS A 143 28.73 6.78 -7.85
N GLY A 144 27.44 6.83 -8.17
CA GLY A 144 26.59 8.01 -8.04
C GLY A 144 27.06 9.16 -8.93
N ARG A 145 27.55 8.88 -10.15
CA ARG A 145 28.17 9.87 -11.05
C ARG A 145 27.63 9.76 -12.46
N TYR A 146 27.61 10.89 -13.17
CA TYR A 146 27.29 10.95 -14.59
C TYR A 146 28.55 10.87 -15.44
N ASP A 147 28.50 10.05 -16.47
CA ASP A 147 29.46 10.09 -17.57
C ASP A 147 28.98 11.15 -18.56
N VAL A 148 29.76 12.22 -18.74
CA VAL A 148 29.41 13.31 -19.65
C VAL A 148 30.50 13.48 -20.71
N LYS A 149 30.10 13.50 -21.99
CA LYS A 149 30.99 13.77 -23.12
C LYS A 149 31.04 15.27 -23.36
N MET A 150 32.22 15.86 -23.28
CA MET A 150 32.41 17.28 -23.63
C MET A 150 32.03 17.52 -25.10
N ARG A 151 31.41 18.67 -25.42
CA ARG A 151 30.99 18.97 -26.80
C ARG A 151 32.17 18.89 -27.78
N GLY A 152 31.97 18.24 -28.93
CA GLY A 152 33.00 17.94 -29.93
C GLY A 152 33.61 16.54 -29.73
N ASP A 153 34.84 16.33 -30.19
CA ASP A 153 35.65 15.13 -29.90
C ASP A 153 36.34 15.19 -28.53
N GLY A 154 35.67 15.84 -27.57
CA GLY A 154 36.18 15.99 -26.22
C GLY A 154 36.10 14.69 -25.42
N PRO A 155 36.86 14.59 -24.31
CA PRO A 155 36.87 13.41 -23.46
C PRO A 155 35.51 13.20 -22.76
N VAL A 156 35.27 11.96 -22.35
CA VAL A 156 34.22 11.62 -21.39
C VAL A 156 34.80 11.76 -19.99
N ILE A 157 34.10 12.48 -19.11
CA ILE A 157 34.49 12.62 -17.70
C ILE A 157 33.35 12.19 -16.77
N CYS A 158 33.71 11.73 -15.57
CA CYS A 158 32.75 11.29 -14.54
C CYS A 158 32.52 12.40 -13.51
N VAL A 159 31.34 13.00 -13.48
CA VAL A 159 31.00 14.16 -12.64
C VAL A 159 29.88 13.83 -11.65
N ARG A 160 29.86 14.48 -10.48
CA ARG A 160 28.75 14.34 -9.53
C ARG A 160 27.52 15.11 -10.03
N PRO A 161 26.30 14.73 -9.59
CA PRO A 161 25.08 15.48 -9.90
C PRO A 161 25.16 16.97 -9.53
N GLU A 162 25.85 17.32 -8.44
CA GLU A 162 26.05 18.72 -7.99
C GLU A 162 26.99 19.55 -8.87
N ASN A 163 27.72 18.91 -9.79
CA ASN A 163 28.69 19.55 -10.68
C ASN A 163 28.16 19.75 -12.11
N ILE A 164 26.87 19.54 -12.34
CA ILE A 164 26.23 19.75 -13.62
C ILE A 164 24.92 20.51 -13.45
N THR A 165 24.63 21.38 -14.41
CA THR A 165 23.31 22.00 -14.58
C THR A 165 22.70 21.46 -15.86
N GLN A 166 21.49 20.91 -15.81
CA GLN A 166 20.82 20.51 -17.06
C GLN A 166 20.36 21.72 -17.86
N HIS A 167 20.31 21.57 -19.19
CA HIS A 167 19.67 22.56 -20.04
C HIS A 167 18.17 22.26 -20.10
N CYS A 168 17.36 23.13 -19.51
CA CYS A 168 15.90 22.99 -19.48
C CYS A 168 15.21 24.34 -19.65
N GLY A 169 13.95 24.29 -20.09
CA GLY A 169 13.10 25.46 -20.17
C GLY A 169 12.59 25.89 -18.81
N MET A 170 12.35 27.19 -18.68
CA MET A 170 11.69 27.77 -17.53
C MET A 170 10.88 29.01 -17.91
N THR A 171 9.93 29.35 -17.05
CA THR A 171 9.15 30.58 -17.08
C THR A 171 9.56 31.47 -15.92
N ILE A 172 9.83 32.73 -16.22
CA ILE A 172 10.24 33.73 -15.23
C ILE A 172 9.01 34.21 -14.45
N HIS A 173 9.11 34.31 -13.12
CA HIS A 173 8.04 34.84 -12.29
C HIS A 173 8.54 35.60 -11.06
N GLY A 174 7.67 36.42 -10.48
CA GLY A 174 7.90 37.06 -9.19
C GLY A 174 9.06 38.05 -9.13
N LEU A 175 9.58 38.52 -10.27
CA LEU A 175 10.59 39.58 -10.29
C LEU A 175 9.94 40.92 -9.97
N THR A 176 10.43 41.58 -8.91
CA THR A 176 9.96 42.91 -8.49
C THR A 176 10.78 44.03 -9.13
N ALA A 177 12.09 43.84 -9.30
CA ALA A 177 12.99 44.83 -9.89
C ALA A 177 12.84 44.96 -11.41
N GLN A 178 12.44 43.87 -12.08
CA GLN A 178 12.25 43.82 -13.53
C GLN A 178 10.95 43.08 -13.89
N PRO A 179 9.79 43.64 -13.52
CA PRO A 179 8.49 42.96 -13.67
C PRO A 179 8.15 42.65 -15.13
N GLN A 180 8.71 43.39 -16.09
CA GLN A 180 8.55 43.15 -17.52
C GLN A 180 9.11 41.81 -18.03
N LEU A 181 9.96 41.14 -17.23
CA LEU A 181 10.48 39.82 -17.56
C LEU A 181 9.56 38.69 -17.08
N ASN A 182 8.62 38.96 -16.18
CA ASN A 182 7.69 37.94 -15.69
C ASN A 182 6.79 37.43 -16.82
N GLY A 183 6.58 36.12 -16.87
CA GLY A 183 5.84 35.43 -17.92
C GLY A 183 6.65 35.15 -19.20
N LEU A 184 7.87 35.68 -19.34
CA LEU A 184 8.75 35.30 -20.44
C LEU A 184 9.37 33.92 -20.19
N THR A 185 9.64 33.22 -21.30
CA THR A 185 10.32 31.93 -21.27
C THR A 185 11.80 32.07 -21.58
N ALA A 186 12.60 31.27 -20.90
CA ALA A 186 14.05 31.22 -21.04
C ALA A 186 14.55 29.78 -20.94
N ASP A 187 15.74 29.54 -21.47
CA ASP A 187 16.42 28.26 -21.33
C ASP A 187 17.60 28.41 -20.38
N ILE A 188 17.62 27.59 -19.33
CA ILE A 188 18.75 27.53 -18.40
C ILE A 188 19.93 26.90 -19.12
N VAL A 189 21.08 27.57 -19.07
CA VAL A 189 22.32 27.12 -19.72
C VAL A 189 23.48 26.97 -18.74
N GLY A 190 23.27 27.25 -17.45
CA GLY A 190 24.27 27.04 -16.40
C GLY A 190 23.79 27.56 -15.04
N PHE A 191 24.62 27.31 -14.03
CA PHE A 191 24.39 27.74 -12.66
C PHE A 191 25.64 28.45 -12.12
N GLN A 192 25.46 29.64 -11.57
CA GLN A 192 26.54 30.43 -10.98
C GLN A 192 26.63 30.12 -9.49
N GLN A 193 27.65 29.37 -9.09
CA GLN A 193 27.79 28.90 -7.70
C GLN A 193 27.96 30.04 -6.70
N ASP A 194 28.67 31.11 -7.07
CA ASP A 194 28.96 32.22 -6.17
C ASP A 194 27.70 33.00 -5.77
N THR A 195 26.75 33.14 -6.71
CA THR A 195 25.51 33.92 -6.51
C THR A 195 24.29 33.03 -6.28
N GLY A 196 24.40 31.73 -6.54
CA GLY A 196 23.28 30.79 -6.49
C GLY A 196 22.23 31.01 -7.59
N ASN A 197 22.56 31.76 -8.64
CA ASN A 197 21.63 32.12 -9.72
C ASN A 197 21.80 31.23 -10.94
N TYR A 198 20.70 30.98 -11.66
CA TYR A 198 20.75 30.40 -12.99
C TYR A 198 21.22 31.42 -14.01
N ALA A 199 22.09 30.97 -14.91
CA ALA A 199 22.40 31.67 -16.13
C ALA A 199 21.42 31.17 -17.20
N ALA A 200 20.54 32.06 -17.69
CA ALA A 200 19.47 31.69 -18.61
C ALA A 200 19.47 32.59 -19.85
N VAL A 201 19.07 32.03 -20.99
CA VAL A 201 18.94 32.77 -22.25
C VAL A 201 17.46 32.96 -22.56
N LEU A 202 17.01 34.21 -22.68
CA LEU A 202 15.65 34.53 -23.07
C LEU A 202 15.38 34.00 -24.48
N ARG A 203 14.33 33.18 -24.63
CA ARG A 203 13.94 32.65 -25.96
C ARG A 203 13.57 33.77 -26.92
N LYS A 204 12.98 34.85 -26.38
CA LYS A 204 12.71 36.09 -27.10
C LYS A 204 13.94 37.01 -26.99
N GLY A 205 14.74 37.07 -28.05
CA GLY A 205 15.82 38.05 -28.19
C GLY A 205 17.21 37.59 -27.76
N SER A 206 17.40 36.32 -27.39
CA SER A 206 18.72 35.71 -27.09
C SER A 206 19.56 36.43 -26.02
N ALA A 207 18.95 37.30 -25.21
CA ALA A 207 19.64 38.00 -24.14
C ALA A 207 19.89 37.02 -22.98
N MET A 208 21.12 37.04 -22.44
CA MET A 208 21.50 36.26 -21.28
C MET A 208 21.17 37.04 -20.00
N ILE A 209 20.51 36.38 -19.05
CA ILE A 209 20.11 36.93 -17.76
C ILE A 209 20.57 36.01 -16.63
N TYR A 210 20.70 36.57 -15.44
CA TYR A 210 20.98 35.82 -14.21
C TYR A 210 19.78 35.94 -13.27
N ILE A 211 19.25 34.80 -12.84
CA ILE A 211 17.99 34.77 -12.11
C ILE A 211 18.04 33.77 -10.96
N SER A 212 17.46 34.16 -9.82
CA SER A 212 17.37 33.29 -8.65
C SER A 212 16.42 32.12 -8.90
N PRO A 213 16.72 30.90 -8.39
CA PRO A 213 15.82 29.75 -8.52
C PRO A 213 14.40 30.01 -8.03
N ARG A 214 14.22 30.85 -6.99
CA ARG A 214 12.90 31.26 -6.49
C ARG A 214 12.03 31.99 -7.52
N ASN A 215 12.65 32.57 -8.55
CA ASN A 215 12.00 33.34 -9.60
C ASN A 215 11.90 32.55 -10.92
N CYS A 216 12.19 31.25 -10.89
CA CYS A 216 12.15 30.36 -12.05
C CYS A 216 11.11 29.26 -11.83
N ILE A 217 10.19 29.11 -12.78
CA ILE A 217 9.27 27.98 -12.86
C ILE A 217 9.80 27.02 -13.93
N LEU A 218 10.38 25.89 -13.50
CA LEU A 218 10.94 24.87 -14.36
C LEU A 218 9.83 24.04 -15.02
N ASP A 219 10.04 23.60 -16.26
CA ASP A 219 9.08 22.79 -16.99
C ASP A 219 8.86 21.41 -16.31
N GLY A 220 7.64 20.88 -16.41
CA GLY A 220 7.32 19.53 -15.94
C GLY A 220 8.22 18.45 -16.57
N GLY A 221 8.60 17.45 -15.78
CA GLY A 221 9.53 16.40 -16.19
C GLY A 221 11.01 16.74 -16.02
N THR A 222 11.35 17.96 -15.61
CA THR A 222 12.74 18.35 -15.29
C THR A 222 13.28 17.56 -14.10
N CYS A 223 14.51 17.02 -14.22
CA CYS A 223 15.15 16.25 -13.15
C CYS A 223 15.90 17.17 -12.20
N ILE A 224 15.45 17.32 -10.98
CA ILE A 224 16.02 18.27 -10.02
C ILE A 224 16.79 17.55 -8.91
N ARG A 225 17.64 18.31 -8.23
CA ARG A 225 18.20 17.95 -6.93
C ARG A 225 17.59 18.83 -5.86
N LEU A 226 17.17 18.20 -4.77
CA LEU A 226 16.58 18.87 -3.62
C LEU A 226 17.67 19.45 -2.71
N ARG A 227 17.42 20.64 -2.15
CA ARG A 227 18.32 21.29 -1.19
C ARG A 227 17.54 22.17 -0.22
N ASP A 228 18.16 22.50 0.90
CA ASP A 228 17.66 23.49 1.86
C ASP A 228 16.21 23.20 2.34
N LEU A 229 15.83 21.92 2.35
CA LEU A 229 14.57 21.45 2.91
C LEU A 229 14.70 21.29 4.43
N SER A 230 13.63 21.61 5.14
CA SER A 230 13.55 21.41 6.60
C SER A 230 13.63 19.93 7.00
N ASN A 231 13.20 19.02 6.12
CA ASN A 231 13.45 17.60 6.28
C ASN A 231 14.76 17.25 5.55
N GLU A 232 15.82 17.03 6.32
CA GLU A 232 17.17 16.79 5.81
C GLU A 232 17.32 15.48 5.03
N ASP A 233 16.43 14.50 5.25
CA ASP A 233 16.47 13.19 4.57
C ASP A 233 16.28 13.29 3.05
N PHE A 234 15.71 14.41 2.58
CA PHE A 234 15.51 14.67 1.15
C PHE A 234 16.61 15.50 0.52
N ASN A 235 17.44 16.20 1.30
CA ASN A 235 18.49 17.06 0.76
C ASN A 235 19.54 16.23 0.02
N GLY A 236 19.89 16.66 -1.19
CA GLY A 236 20.82 15.95 -2.07
C GLY A 236 20.17 14.84 -2.92
N LYS A 237 18.94 14.39 -2.61
CA LYS A 237 18.24 13.41 -3.43
C LYS A 237 17.84 14.00 -4.79
N MET A 238 17.83 13.13 -5.80
CA MET A 238 17.30 13.43 -7.13
C MET A 238 15.78 13.22 -7.14
N ALA A 239 15.07 14.11 -7.82
CA ALA A 239 13.62 14.04 -8.00
C ALA A 239 13.24 14.51 -9.42
N ARG A 240 12.00 14.26 -9.81
CA ARG A 240 11.42 14.76 -11.06
C ARG A 240 10.26 15.68 -10.75
N ILE A 241 10.20 16.84 -11.40
CA ILE A 241 9.04 17.73 -11.31
C ILE A 241 7.86 17.06 -12.00
N LEU A 242 6.75 16.89 -11.29
CA LEU A 242 5.49 16.46 -11.86
C LEU A 242 4.71 17.68 -12.36
N GLU A 243 4.54 18.66 -11.49
CA GLU A 243 3.72 19.86 -11.74
C GLU A 243 4.19 21.03 -10.86
N ALA A 244 3.96 22.26 -11.34
CA ALA A 244 4.16 23.49 -10.59
C ALA A 244 2.82 24.04 -10.10
N ASP A 245 2.68 24.22 -8.79
CA ASP A 245 1.56 24.89 -8.14
C ASP A 245 1.87 26.38 -8.04
N LEU A 246 1.26 27.15 -8.95
CA LEU A 246 1.47 28.60 -9.08
C LEU A 246 0.93 29.37 -7.88
N ASP A 247 -0.16 28.91 -7.26
CA ASP A 247 -0.82 29.58 -6.14
C ASP A 247 -0.02 29.39 -4.85
N ALA A 248 0.52 28.20 -4.64
CA ALA A 248 1.35 27.88 -3.47
C ALA A 248 2.84 28.25 -3.65
N ALA A 249 3.28 28.61 -4.87
CA ALA A 249 4.68 28.79 -5.26
C ALA A 249 5.56 27.57 -4.93
N ARG A 250 5.08 26.38 -5.28
CA ARG A 250 5.72 25.09 -4.98
C ARG A 250 5.69 24.13 -6.17
N TYR A 251 6.64 23.21 -6.23
CA TYR A 251 6.56 22.04 -7.10
C TYR A 251 5.98 20.84 -6.35
N ARG A 252 5.20 20.02 -7.06
CA ARG A 252 5.01 18.61 -6.71
C ARG A 252 6.09 17.80 -7.41
N VAL A 253 6.86 17.05 -6.65
CA VAL A 253 8.02 16.31 -7.16
C VAL A 253 7.98 14.86 -6.72
N GLN A 254 8.45 13.96 -7.57
CA GLN A 254 8.61 12.54 -7.26
C GLN A 254 10.08 12.21 -7.04
N CYS A 255 10.41 11.75 -5.85
CA CYS A 255 11.74 11.33 -5.43
C CYS A 255 12.10 9.95 -6.00
N CYS A 256 13.39 9.61 -5.97
CA CYS A 256 13.89 8.34 -6.50
C CYS A 256 13.39 7.09 -5.76
N ASP A 257 12.94 7.23 -4.51
CA ASP A 257 12.30 6.21 -3.69
C ASP A 257 10.79 6.07 -3.95
N GLY A 258 10.25 6.85 -4.90
CA GLY A 258 8.83 6.89 -5.24
C GLY A 258 8.01 7.83 -4.36
N ALA A 259 8.60 8.47 -3.35
CA ALA A 259 7.88 9.43 -2.51
C ALA A 259 7.53 10.68 -3.31
N GLU A 260 6.31 11.20 -3.10
CA GLU A 260 5.90 12.49 -3.65
C GLU A 260 5.86 13.55 -2.55
N ILE A 261 6.52 14.68 -2.79
CA ILE A 261 6.59 15.79 -1.83
C ILE A 261 6.32 17.13 -2.51
N SER A 262 5.94 18.12 -1.71
CA SER A 262 5.75 19.51 -2.15
C SER A 262 6.90 20.38 -1.67
N VAL A 263 7.60 21.04 -2.59
CA VAL A 263 8.82 21.82 -2.30
C VAL A 263 8.75 23.21 -2.91
N LYS A 264 9.29 24.23 -2.22
CA LYS A 264 9.37 25.59 -2.77
C LYS A 264 10.30 25.65 -3.99
N TYR A 265 10.05 26.61 -4.87
CA TYR A 265 10.88 26.81 -6.07
C TYR A 265 12.36 27.07 -5.76
N GLU A 266 12.67 27.71 -4.64
CA GLU A 266 14.06 28.02 -4.24
C GLU A 266 14.88 26.82 -3.77
N ASN A 267 14.17 25.75 -3.36
CA ASN A 267 14.74 24.54 -2.75
C ASN A 267 15.08 23.46 -3.78
N VAL A 268 15.10 23.81 -5.07
CA VAL A 268 15.42 22.88 -6.15
C VAL A 268 16.48 23.46 -7.07
N VAL A 269 17.38 22.60 -7.54
CA VAL A 269 18.36 22.92 -8.59
C VAL A 269 18.30 21.91 -9.74
N CYS A 270 18.36 22.38 -10.98
CA CYS A 270 18.25 21.57 -12.19
C CYS A 270 19.61 21.14 -12.76
#